data_AF-A0A7D9H5K1-F1
#
_entry.id   AF-A0A7D9H5K1-F1
#
_cell.length_a   1.000
_cell.length_b   1.000
_cell.length_c   1.000
_cell.angle_alpha   90.00
_cell.angle_beta   90.00
_cell.angle_gamma   90.00
#
_symmetry.space_group_name_H-M   'P 1'
#
loop_
_entity.id
_entity.type
_entity.pdbx_description
1 polymer ?
#
loop_
_entity_poly.entity_id
_entity_poly.type
_entity_poly.pdbx_seq_one_letter_code
_entity_poly.pdbx_strand_id
1 'polypeptide(L)'
;MRGGDAQQYTAVDQGVGDFLWSPDGQKMLLVIKDKTAADLAEEAAEEAGEEAKPLSFVIDRLQFKQDGVPYLDRSHNHLYVVSEREASACARYICRNSSR
;
A
#
# COMPACT_ATOMS: atom_id res chain seq x y z
N MET A 1 28.62 21.66 -5.20
CA MET A 1 27.49 20.74 -5.43
C MET A 1 27.88 19.36 -4.93
N ARG A 2 27.26 18.88 -3.85
CA ARG A 2 27.34 17.47 -3.47
C ARG A 2 25.98 16.87 -3.79
N GLY A 3 25.86 16.28 -4.97
CA GLY A 3 24.73 15.40 -5.31
C GLY A 3 25.13 13.99 -4.90
N GLY A 4 24.28 13.32 -4.13
CA GLY A 4 24.38 11.89 -3.87
C GLY A 4 23.21 11.18 -4.55
N ASP A 5 23.37 9.89 -4.80
CA ASP A 5 22.35 9.09 -5.47
C ASP A 5 21.10 8.92 -4.58
N ALA A 6 19.94 8.84 -5.23
CA ALA A 6 18.69 8.59 -4.53
C ALA A 6 18.66 7.13 -4.02
N GLN A 7 18.36 6.96 -2.73
CA GLN A 7 18.21 5.64 -2.11
C GLN A 7 16.74 5.35 -1.86
N GLN A 8 16.30 4.11 -2.12
CA GLN A 8 14.96 3.65 -1.78
C GLN A 8 14.75 3.70 -0.27
N TYR A 9 13.71 4.40 0.18
CA TYR A 9 13.38 4.57 1.60
C TYR A 9 12.24 3.68 2.11
N THR A 10 11.35 3.24 1.20
CA THR A 10 10.22 2.38 1.51
C THR A 10 10.22 1.17 0.58
N ALA A 11 9.91 0.00 1.12
CA ALA A 11 9.64 -1.21 0.33
C ALA A 11 8.33 -1.81 0.83
N VAL A 12 7.22 -1.27 0.32
CA VAL A 12 5.86 -1.76 0.60
C VAL A 12 5.34 -2.35 -0.69
N ASP A 13 4.79 -3.56 -0.64
CA ASP A 13 4.32 -4.29 -1.84
C ASP A 13 3.30 -3.47 -2.65
N GLN A 14 2.41 -2.76 -1.95
CA GLN A 14 1.38 -1.89 -2.55
C GLN A 14 1.95 -0.56 -3.06
N GLY A 15 3.22 -0.26 -2.77
CA GLY A 15 3.80 1.06 -2.96
C GLY A 15 3.28 2.12 -1.97
N VAL A 16 3.65 3.37 -2.22
CA VAL A 16 3.21 4.54 -1.44
C VAL A 16 2.46 5.47 -2.39
N GLY A 17 1.22 5.82 -2.03
CA GLY A 17 0.39 6.71 -2.83
C GLY A 17 0.75 8.19 -2.64
N ASP A 18 1.03 8.58 -1.40
CA ASP A 18 1.46 9.94 -1.06
C ASP A 18 2.34 9.94 0.20
N PHE A 19 3.17 10.96 0.35
CA PHE A 19 4.04 11.13 1.52
C PHE A 19 4.24 12.60 1.90
N LEU A 20 4.35 12.85 3.21
CA LEU A 20 4.64 14.18 3.73
C LEU A 20 5.68 14.10 4.85
N TRP A 21 6.72 14.93 4.76
CA TRP A 21 7.65 15.13 5.88
C TRP A 21 7.04 16.04 6.93
N SER A 22 7.27 15.71 8.20
CA SER A 22 7.03 16.67 9.27
C SER A 22 7.94 17.89 9.08
N PRO A 23 7.50 19.10 9.47
CA PRO A 23 8.32 20.31 9.34
C PRO A 23 9.67 20.23 10.09
N ASP A 24 9.76 19.38 11.11
CA ASP A 24 10.98 19.11 11.88
C ASP A 24 11.93 18.09 11.20
N GLY A 25 11.50 17.43 10.11
CA GLY A 25 12.27 16.43 9.37
C GLY A 25 12.58 15.14 10.15
N GLN A 26 11.88 14.90 11.26
CA GLN A 26 12.07 13.71 12.10
C GLN A 26 11.08 12.58 11.77
N LYS A 27 9.94 12.91 11.18
CA LYS A 27 8.87 11.96 10.88
C LYS A 27 8.41 12.11 9.44
N MET A 28 7.91 11.02 8.89
CA MET A 28 7.23 11.03 7.60
C MET A 28 5.88 10.34 7.71
N LEU A 29 4.86 11.00 7.20
CA LEU A 29 3.54 10.44 6.97
C LEU A 29 3.53 9.75 5.61
N LEU A 30 3.00 8.54 5.56
CA LEU A 30 2.81 7.74 4.36
C LEU A 30 1.34 7.40 4.21
N VAL A 31 0.83 7.53 2.99
CA VAL A 31 -0.51 7.08 2.61
C VAL A 31 -0.35 5.80 1.79
N ILE A 32 -0.86 4.70 2.32
CA ILE A 32 -0.77 3.39 1.69
C ILE A 32 -2.18 2.83 1.54
N LYS A 33 -2.48 2.28 0.37
CA LYS A 33 -3.76 1.65 0.07
C LYS A 33 -3.69 0.17 0.43
N ASP A 34 -4.73 -0.35 1.10
CA ASP A 34 -4.85 -1.78 1.38
C ASP A 34 -4.84 -2.62 0.10
N LYS A 35 -4.37 -3.87 0.23
CA LYS A 35 -4.47 -4.86 -0.85
C LYS A 35 -5.96 -5.09 -1.12
N THR A 36 -6.34 -5.04 -2.38
CA THR A 36 -7.71 -5.36 -2.77
C THR A 36 -7.94 -6.86 -2.63
N ALA A 37 -9.21 -7.29 -2.59
CA ALA A 37 -9.52 -8.71 -2.57
C ALA A 37 -8.96 -9.47 -3.79
N ALA A 38 -8.83 -8.78 -4.93
CA ALA A 38 -8.23 -9.33 -6.13
C ALA A 38 -6.73 -9.58 -5.94
N ASP A 39 -6.01 -8.60 -5.37
CA ASP A 39 -4.57 -8.72 -5.10
C ASP A 39 -4.28 -9.88 -4.12
N LEU A 40 -5.11 -10.02 -3.07
CA LEU A 40 -4.98 -11.13 -2.11
C LEU A 40 -5.28 -12.50 -2.75
N ALA A 41 -6.21 -12.56 -3.69
CA ALA A 41 -6.52 -13.79 -4.41
C ALA A 41 -5.42 -14.16 -5.42
N GLU A 42 -4.78 -13.16 -6.02
CA GLU A 42 -3.61 -13.35 -6.88
C GLU A 42 -2.42 -13.89 -6.08
N GLU A 43 -2.12 -13.31 -4.92
CA GLU A 43 -1.08 -13.80 -4.00
C GLU A 43 -1.34 -15.24 -3.56
N ALA A 44 -2.59 -15.56 -3.17
CA ALA A 44 -2.96 -16.92 -2.79
C ALA A 44 -2.86 -17.92 -3.95
N ALA A 45 -3.15 -17.49 -5.18
CA ALA A 45 -3.01 -18.34 -6.37
C ALA A 45 -1.53 -18.58 -6.71
N GLU A 46 -0.68 -17.55 -6.60
CA GLU A 46 0.76 -17.67 -6.79
C GLU A 46 1.40 -18.61 -5.76
N GLU A 47 1.01 -18.52 -4.48
CA GLU A 47 1.45 -19.45 -3.43
C GLU A 47 1.02 -20.90 -3.70
N ALA A 48 -0.15 -21.09 -4.32
CA ALA A 48 -0.67 -22.40 -4.71
C ALA A 48 -0.10 -22.92 -6.05
N GLY A 49 0.61 -22.09 -6.81
CA GLY A 49 1.09 -22.40 -8.15
C GLY A 49 -0.03 -22.51 -9.20
N GLU A 50 -1.17 -21.86 -8.96
CA GLU A 50 -2.33 -21.84 -9.85
C GLU A 50 -2.47 -20.47 -10.55
N GLU A 51 -3.18 -20.44 -11.69
CA GLU A 51 -3.53 -19.18 -12.33
C GLU A 51 -4.64 -18.45 -11.56
N ALA A 52 -4.42 -17.17 -11.26
CA ALA A 52 -5.38 -16.31 -10.59
C ALA A 52 -6.66 -16.16 -11.43
N LYS A 53 -7.79 -16.56 -10.87
CA LYS A 53 -9.11 -16.41 -11.52
C LYS A 53 -9.69 -15.04 -11.20
N PRO A 54 -10.31 -14.35 -12.18
CA PRO A 54 -10.94 -13.07 -11.92
C PRO A 54 -12.07 -13.25 -10.91
N LEU A 55 -12.01 -12.50 -9.80
CA LEU A 55 -13.07 -12.48 -8.81
C LEU A 55 -14.32 -11.80 -9.37
N SER A 56 -15.50 -12.28 -8.97
CA SER A 56 -16.76 -11.62 -9.30
C SER A 56 -16.92 -10.32 -8.51
N PHE A 57 -17.35 -9.25 -9.19
CA PHE A 57 -17.71 -7.99 -8.52
C PHE A 57 -19.06 -8.14 -7.79
N VAL A 58 -19.04 -8.03 -6.47
CA VAL A 58 -20.25 -7.98 -5.63
C VAL A 58 -20.47 -6.54 -5.19
N ILE A 59 -21.57 -5.94 -5.62
CA ILE A 59 -21.89 -4.54 -5.34
C ILE A 59 -22.98 -4.49 -4.26
N ASP A 60 -22.61 -4.02 -3.06
CA ASP A 60 -23.51 -3.88 -1.90
C ASP A 60 -23.72 -2.41 -1.47
N ARG A 61 -23.00 -1.45 -2.09
CA ARG A 61 -22.99 -0.02 -1.76
C ARG A 61 -23.59 0.81 -2.90
N LEU A 62 -24.32 1.88 -2.55
CA LEU A 62 -24.88 2.85 -3.51
C LEU A 62 -23.81 3.54 -4.37
N GLN A 63 -22.71 3.97 -3.76
CA GLN A 63 -21.56 4.55 -4.46
C GLN A 63 -20.56 3.45 -4.83
N PHE A 64 -20.75 2.83 -5.99
CA PHE A 64 -19.91 1.71 -6.48
C PHE A 64 -18.95 2.09 -7.62
N LYS A 65 -19.10 3.28 -8.20
CA LYS A 65 -18.30 3.75 -9.33
C LYS A 65 -18.01 5.25 -9.20
N GLN A 66 -16.81 5.64 -9.59
CA GLN A 66 -16.37 7.01 -9.73
C GLN A 66 -15.67 7.16 -11.09
N ASP A 67 -15.87 8.28 -11.75
CA ASP A 67 -15.23 8.50 -13.06
C ASP A 67 -13.70 8.49 -12.94
N GLY A 68 -13.04 7.78 -13.85
CA GLY A 68 -11.60 7.59 -13.85
C GLY A 68 -11.07 6.54 -12.87
N VAL A 69 -11.94 5.95 -12.04
CA VAL A 69 -11.58 4.86 -11.12
C VAL A 69 -12.30 3.57 -11.54
N PRO A 70 -11.67 2.40 -11.44
CA PRO A 70 -12.37 1.11 -11.53
C PRO A 70 -13.49 0.99 -10.49
N TYR A 71 -14.20 -0.14 -10.49
CA TYR A 71 -15.22 -0.39 -9.48
C TYR A 71 -14.63 -0.21 -8.07
N LEU A 72 -15.34 0.57 -7.25
CA LEU A 72 -14.91 0.87 -5.90
C LEU A 72 -14.99 -0.41 -5.08
N ASP A 73 -13.86 -0.82 -4.54
CA ASP A 73 -13.75 -1.94 -3.64
C ASP A 73 -13.82 -1.46 -2.17
N ARG A 74 -13.51 -2.36 -1.24
CA ARG A 74 -13.54 -2.06 0.20
C ARG A 74 -12.16 -1.77 0.77
N SER A 75 -11.12 -1.67 -0.06
CA SER A 75 -9.81 -1.21 0.40
C SER A 75 -9.90 0.24 0.87
N HIS A 76 -9.17 0.53 1.94
CA HIS A 76 -9.07 1.88 2.48
C HIS A 76 -7.63 2.38 2.35
N ASN A 77 -7.48 3.70 2.34
CA ASN A 77 -6.18 4.34 2.48
C ASN A 77 -5.88 4.50 3.98
N HIS A 78 -4.76 3.95 4.42
CA HIS A 78 -4.29 4.09 5.78
C HIS A 78 -3.13 5.07 5.88
N LEU A 79 -3.10 5.75 7.02
CA LEU A 79 -2.08 6.72 7.35
C LEU A 79 -1.06 6.08 8.28
N TYR A 80 0.19 5.98 7.82
CA TYR A 80 1.31 5.46 8.59
C TYR A 80 2.27 6.59 8.92
N VAL A 81 2.68 6.68 10.19
CA VAL A 81 3.71 7.63 10.62
C VAL A 81 4.97 6.85 10.96
N VAL A 82 6.07 7.21 10.30
CA VAL A 82 7.38 6.57 10.48
C VAL A 82 8.30 7.59 11.17
N SER A 83 8.89 7.21 12.30
CA SER A 83 9.71 8.10 13.14
C SER A 83 11.21 7.74 13.15
N GLU A 84 11.68 6.95 12.21
CA GLU A 84 13.08 6.54 12.12
C GLU A 84 13.61 6.71 10.71
N ARG A 85 14.80 7.30 10.59
CA ARG A 85 15.47 7.61 9.32
C ARG A 85 16.19 6.40 8.74
N GLU A 86 15.65 5.20 8.91
CA GLU A 86 16.19 3.95 8.35
C GLU A 86 15.32 3.43 7.21
N ALA A 87 15.85 3.59 6.00
CA ALA A 87 15.26 3.16 4.74
C ALA A 87 14.92 1.66 4.64
N SER A 88 15.61 0.80 5.41
CA SER A 88 15.47 -0.66 5.28
C SER A 88 14.55 -1.31 6.32
N ALA A 89 14.08 -0.57 7.33
CA ALA A 89 13.25 -1.14 8.41
C ALA A 89 11.74 -1.02 8.15
N CYS A 90 11.31 -0.03 7.35
CA CYS A 90 9.91 0.36 7.23
C CYS A 90 9.01 -0.73 6.58
N ALA A 91 9.55 -1.44 5.59
CA ALA A 91 8.90 -2.57 4.90
C ALA A 91 8.38 -3.65 5.87
N ARG A 92 9.24 -4.06 6.81
CA ARG A 92 8.92 -5.11 7.78
C ARG A 92 7.98 -4.63 8.88
N TYR A 93 8.00 -3.33 9.22
CA TYR A 93 7.15 -2.79 10.28
C TYR A 93 5.69 -2.70 9.83
N ILE A 94 5.44 -2.25 8.60
CA ILE A 94 4.08 -2.07 8.07
C ILE A 94 3.40 -3.43 7.82
N CYS A 95 4.06 -4.37 7.16
CA CYS A 95 3.48 -5.71 6.89
C CYS A 95 3.25 -6.53 8.18
N ARG A 96 4.04 -6.30 9.24
CA ARG A 96 3.81 -6.99 10.53
C ARG A 96 2.62 -6.42 11.29
N ASN A 97 2.23 -5.16 11.04
CA ASN A 97 1.16 -4.48 11.75
C ASN A 97 -0.18 -4.46 10.99
N SER A 98 -0.19 -4.71 9.68
CA SER A 98 -1.44 -4.84 8.88
C SER A 98 -2.05 -6.26 8.93
N SER A 99 -1.39 -7.21 9.61
CA SER A 99 -1.85 -8.60 9.77
C SER A 99 -2.65 -8.82 11.08
N ARG A 100 -3.30 -7.77 11.59
CA ARG A 100 -4.21 -7.84 12.75
C ARG A 100 -5.59 -7.27 12.43
#